data_AF-X6CBY2-F1
#
_entry.id   AF-X6CBY2-F1
#
_cell.length_a   1.000
_cell.length_b   1.000
_cell.length_c   1.000
_cell.angle_alpha   90.00
_cell.angle_beta   90.00
_cell.angle_gamma   90.00
#
_symmetry.space_group_name_H-M   'P 1'
#
loop_
_entity.id
_entity.type
_entity.pdbx_description
1 polymer ?
#
loop_
_entity_poly.entity_id
_entity_poly.type
_entity_poly.pdbx_seq_one_letter_code
_entity_poly.pdbx_strand_id
1 'polypeptide(L)'
;MKSVKPKDGSGEDSSGEPPAQDDGRNTEADFHGQKRSNEMHASTTDPDARLYRKGQGKEAKLCFMGHGLMENRHGLLVDACLTLADGHAERVAALHMIEPCADPPRAITLGADKAYDAEDFINELRSMKVTPHVAQNTNGRRSAIDRRTTRHGGYAVSQRIRKRIEEAFGWIKTVAGQEKTKLRGHARVR
;
A
#
# COMPACT_ATOMS: atom_id res chain seq x y z
N MET A 1 12.34 2.67 16.85
CA MET A 1 11.89 2.67 15.44
C MET A 1 12.87 1.85 14.61
N LYS A 2 12.46 1.32 13.45
CA LYS A 2 13.39 0.68 12.51
C LYS A 2 14.35 1.76 11.99
N SER A 3 15.65 1.55 12.15
CA SER A 3 16.68 2.49 11.68
C SER A 3 16.83 2.39 10.18
N VAL A 4 17.08 3.51 9.50
CA VAL A 4 17.34 3.59 8.05
C VAL A 4 18.81 3.97 7.85
N LYS A 5 19.55 3.18 7.07
CA LYS A 5 20.94 3.49 6.69
C LYS A 5 21.14 3.43 5.17
N PRO A 6 22.14 4.13 4.62
CA PRO A 6 22.59 3.92 3.24
C PRO A 6 22.96 2.45 3.00
N LYS A 7 22.69 1.93 1.79
CA LYS A 7 23.02 0.54 1.44
C LYS A 7 24.51 0.34 1.15
N ASP A 8 25.17 1.37 0.62
CA ASP A 8 26.59 1.34 0.36
C ASP A 8 27.31 2.18 1.41
N GLY A 9 28.35 1.60 2.02
CA GLY A 9 29.24 2.27 2.97
C GLY A 9 30.14 3.33 2.33
N SER A 10 29.73 3.99 1.25
CA SER A 10 30.49 5.07 0.61
C SER A 10 30.15 6.41 1.27
N GLY A 11 30.49 6.52 2.55
CA GLY A 11 30.98 7.79 3.08
C GLY A 11 32.49 7.66 3.08
N GLU A 12 33.15 8.17 2.04
CA GLU A 12 34.57 8.48 2.14
C GLU A 12 34.73 9.50 3.26
N ASP A 13 35.15 9.01 4.43
CA ASP A 13 36.06 9.68 5.36
C ASP A 13 36.74 8.57 6.17
N SER A 14 37.61 7.83 5.47
CA SER A 14 38.62 7.00 6.09
C SER A 14 39.75 7.89 6.60
N SER A 15 39.57 8.49 7.78
CA SER A 15 40.69 8.80 8.67
C SER A 15 40.57 7.89 9.87
N GLY A 16 41.47 6.90 9.93
CA GLY A 16 41.41 5.81 10.89
C GLY A 16 41.59 6.24 12.33
N GLU A 17 40.71 5.73 13.18
CA GLU A 17 40.97 5.29 14.55
C GLU A 17 39.88 4.27 14.92
N PRO A 18 40.18 3.19 15.66
CA PRO A 18 39.18 2.18 16.01
C PRO A 18 38.18 2.79 17.01
N PRO A 19 36.86 2.78 16.73
CA PRO A 19 35.92 3.34 17.68
C PRO A 19 35.87 2.45 18.93
N ALA A 20 36.07 3.09 20.07
CA ALA A 20 35.87 2.49 21.38
C ALA A 20 34.50 1.83 21.47
N GLN A 21 34.43 0.71 22.19
CA GLN A 21 33.18 0.06 22.61
C GLN A 21 32.28 1.12 23.25
N ASP A 22 31.24 1.54 22.53
CA ASP A 22 30.19 2.36 23.10
C ASP A 22 28.80 1.82 22.74
N ASP A 23 27.93 2.05 23.68
CA ASP A 23 26.86 1.19 24.15
C ASP A 23 25.58 1.37 23.33
N GLY A 24 25.16 0.33 22.60
CA GLY A 24 23.75 -0.03 22.30
C GLY A 24 22.78 1.02 21.72
N ARG A 25 23.21 2.24 21.38
CA ARG A 25 22.32 3.34 20.97
C ARG A 25 22.52 3.67 19.50
N ASN A 26 21.40 3.77 18.80
CA ASN A 26 21.36 4.17 17.42
C ASN A 26 21.83 5.63 17.31
N THR A 27 22.95 5.87 16.63
CA THR A 27 23.52 7.21 16.42
C THR A 27 22.45 8.14 15.85
N GLU A 28 22.22 9.29 16.48
CA GLU A 28 21.35 10.32 15.93
C GLU A 28 21.99 10.83 14.64
N ALA A 29 21.31 10.60 13.53
CA ALA A 29 21.74 11.12 12.25
C ALA A 29 20.70 12.15 11.81
N ASP A 30 21.16 13.35 11.51
CA ASP A 30 20.35 14.39 10.92
C ASP A 30 20.23 14.13 9.41
N PHE A 31 19.00 14.15 8.93
CA PHE A 31 18.67 13.82 7.55
C PHE A 31 17.88 14.95 6.87
N HIS A 32 17.84 16.14 7.47
CA HIS A 32 17.25 17.31 6.85
C HIS A 32 17.91 17.62 5.49
N GLY A 33 17.10 17.67 4.44
CA GLY A 33 17.54 17.99 3.07
C GLY A 33 18.01 16.80 2.22
N GLN A 34 18.20 15.62 2.79
CA GLN A 34 18.68 14.45 2.03
C GLN A 34 17.54 13.68 1.35
N LYS A 35 17.67 13.39 0.05
CA LYS A 35 16.69 12.60 -0.72
C LYS A 35 16.90 11.12 -0.47
N ARG A 36 16.07 10.54 0.39
CA ARG A 36 16.08 9.10 0.70
C ARG A 36 15.19 8.32 -0.27
N SER A 37 15.76 7.31 -0.90
CA SER A 37 15.04 6.35 -1.76
C SER A 37 15.23 4.92 -1.27
N ASN A 38 14.32 4.02 -1.66
CA ASN A 38 14.45 2.58 -1.39
C ASN A 38 15.63 1.92 -2.12
N GLU A 39 16.20 2.59 -3.12
CA GLU A 39 17.42 2.15 -3.81
C GLU A 39 18.64 2.41 -2.92
N MET A 40 18.78 3.64 -2.43
CA MET A 40 19.95 4.08 -1.68
C MET A 40 19.89 3.76 -0.19
N HIS A 41 18.69 3.55 0.37
CA HIS A 41 18.50 3.37 1.81
C HIS A 41 17.65 2.14 2.12
N ALA A 42 18.00 1.43 3.20
CA ALA A 42 17.24 0.30 3.72
C ALA A 42 17.28 0.27 5.24
N SER A 43 16.37 -0.49 5.86
CA SER A 43 16.53 -0.75 7.29
C SER A 43 17.59 -1.80 7.55
N THR A 44 18.48 -1.52 8.49
CA THR A 44 19.44 -2.52 8.99
C THR A 44 18.77 -3.63 9.80
N THR A 45 17.60 -3.35 10.39
CA THR A 45 16.89 -4.28 11.27
C THR A 45 15.78 -5.05 10.58
N ASP A 46 15.29 -4.55 9.44
CA ASP A 46 14.22 -5.18 8.67
C ASP A 46 14.33 -4.77 7.18
N PRO A 47 15.23 -5.41 6.40
CA PRO A 47 15.54 -5.01 5.03
C PRO A 47 14.33 -5.03 4.08
N ASP A 48 13.30 -5.79 4.42
CA ASP A 48 12.07 -5.88 3.62
C ASP A 48 11.17 -4.65 3.78
N ALA A 49 11.25 -3.94 4.91
CA ALA A 49 10.46 -2.74 5.13
C ALA A 49 10.92 -1.63 4.19
N ARG A 50 9.99 -1.03 3.44
CA ARG A 50 10.29 -0.01 2.43
C ARG A 50 9.83 1.37 2.87
N LEU A 51 10.60 2.40 2.53
CA LEU A 51 10.22 3.80 2.68
C LEU A 51 9.03 4.08 1.76
N TYR A 52 7.93 4.51 2.36
CA TYR A 52 6.71 4.89 1.66
C TYR A 52 6.18 6.22 2.17
N ARG A 53 5.69 7.04 1.25
CA ARG A 53 5.08 8.34 1.54
C ARG A 53 3.59 8.26 1.22
N LYS A 54 2.76 8.34 2.25
CA LYS A 54 1.29 8.24 2.12
C LYS A 54 0.64 9.38 1.31
N GLY A 55 1.30 10.54 1.21
CA GLY A 55 0.79 11.66 0.44
C GLY A 55 1.76 12.83 0.40
N GLN A 56 1.48 13.82 -0.45
CA GLN A 56 2.28 15.04 -0.52
C GLN A 56 2.35 15.73 0.86
N GLY A 57 3.55 16.18 1.24
CA GLY A 57 3.80 16.80 2.55
C GLY A 57 3.80 15.85 3.75
N LYS A 58 3.63 14.54 3.55
CA LYS A 58 3.79 13.54 4.63
C LYS A 58 5.21 12.98 4.65
N GLU A 59 5.66 12.64 5.86
CA GLU A 59 6.93 11.97 6.09
C GLU A 59 6.94 10.59 5.41
N ALA A 60 8.09 10.20 4.86
CA ALA A 60 8.30 8.83 4.41
C ALA A 60 8.60 7.92 5.61
N LYS A 61 7.87 6.81 5.73
CA LYS A 61 8.04 5.84 6.83
C LYS A 61 8.33 4.47 6.27
N LEU A 62 9.13 3.68 7.00
CA LEU A 62 9.33 2.27 6.70
C LEU A 62 8.03 1.51 6.99
N CYS A 63 7.45 0.87 5.99
CA CYS A 63 6.24 0.07 6.16
C CYS A 63 6.19 -1.13 5.23
N PHE A 64 5.29 -2.04 5.58
CA PHE A 64 4.68 -2.99 4.66
C PHE A 64 3.31 -2.43 4.25
N MET A 65 2.79 -2.86 3.11
CA MET A 65 1.44 -2.49 2.68
C MET A 65 0.50 -3.67 2.92
N GLY A 66 -0.48 -3.46 3.80
CA GLY A 66 -1.57 -4.40 4.01
C GLY A 66 -2.75 -4.04 3.12
N HIS A 67 -3.27 -5.04 2.41
CA HIS A 67 -4.39 -4.93 1.49
C HIS A 67 -5.55 -5.77 2.01
N GLY A 68 -6.78 -5.34 1.70
CA GLY A 68 -8.00 -6.04 2.10
C GLY A 68 -9.01 -6.02 0.97
N LEU A 69 -9.70 -7.14 0.77
CA LEU A 69 -10.86 -7.25 -0.11
C LEU A 69 -12.10 -7.51 0.73
N MET A 70 -13.14 -6.71 0.50
CA MET A 70 -14.39 -6.77 1.26
C MET A 70 -15.57 -7.07 0.35
N GLU A 71 -16.40 -8.01 0.76
CA GLU A 71 -17.71 -8.27 0.15
C GLU A 71 -18.71 -7.17 0.60
N ASN A 72 -19.35 -6.51 -0.36
CA ASN A 72 -20.13 -5.29 -0.10
C ASN A 72 -21.50 -5.54 0.58
N ARG A 73 -22.14 -6.69 0.38
CA ARG A 73 -23.48 -6.98 0.92
C ARG A 73 -23.45 -7.07 2.45
N HIS A 74 -22.46 -7.74 3.00
CA HIS A 74 -22.35 -7.99 4.43
C HIS A 74 -21.19 -7.25 5.11
N GLY A 75 -20.28 -6.65 4.33
CA GLY A 75 -19.11 -5.95 4.88
C GLY A 75 -18.05 -6.91 5.43
N LEU A 76 -17.99 -8.13 4.90
CA LEU A 76 -17.04 -9.16 5.34
C LEU A 76 -15.71 -8.99 4.59
N LEU A 77 -14.59 -9.02 5.31
CA LEU A 77 -13.29 -9.22 4.69
C LEU A 77 -13.20 -10.65 4.18
N VAL A 78 -13.02 -10.80 2.87
CA VAL A 78 -12.96 -12.11 2.19
C VAL A 78 -11.54 -12.49 1.79
N ASP A 79 -10.64 -11.51 1.73
CA ASP A 79 -9.22 -11.74 1.51
C ASP A 79 -8.39 -10.59 2.12
N ALA A 80 -7.16 -10.88 2.50
CA ALA A 80 -6.18 -9.93 2.97
C ALA A 80 -4.78 -10.40 2.58
N CYS A 81 -3.95 -9.48 2.09
CA CYS A 81 -2.57 -9.81 1.75
C CYS A 81 -1.60 -8.70 2.15
N LEU A 82 -0.32 -9.05 2.25
CA LEU A 82 0.76 -8.14 2.59
C LEU A 82 1.75 -8.07 1.45
N THR A 83 2.05 -6.88 0.96
CA THR A 83 3.11 -6.64 -0.02
C THR A 83 4.19 -5.72 0.55
N LEU A 84 5.33 -5.69 -0.14
CA LEU A 84 6.30 -4.62 0.05
C LEU A 84 5.69 -3.29 -0.42
N ALA A 85 6.15 -2.18 0.15
CA ALA A 85 5.68 -0.87 -0.28
C ALA A 85 6.38 -0.45 -1.58
N ASP A 86 5.59 -0.29 -2.63
CA ASP A 86 6.01 0.26 -3.91
C ASP A 86 4.86 1.09 -4.53
N GLY A 87 5.09 1.73 -5.67
CA GLY A 87 4.10 2.63 -6.30
C GLY A 87 2.91 1.94 -6.97
N HIS A 88 2.95 0.60 -7.11
CA HIS A 88 1.98 -0.21 -7.86
C HIS A 88 1.32 -1.31 -7.01
N ALA A 89 1.86 -1.56 -5.81
CA ALA A 89 1.50 -2.62 -4.89
C ALA A 89 -0.01 -2.71 -4.64
N GLU A 90 -0.66 -1.57 -4.46
CA GLU A 90 -2.12 -1.48 -4.25
C GLU A 90 -2.90 -2.07 -5.43
N ARG A 91 -2.56 -1.67 -6.67
CA ARG A 91 -3.27 -2.12 -7.86
C ARG A 91 -2.95 -3.58 -8.18
N VAL A 92 -1.70 -3.98 -8.02
CA VAL A 92 -1.28 -5.39 -8.22
C VAL A 92 -1.96 -6.30 -7.20
N ALA A 93 -1.98 -5.92 -5.91
CA ALA A 93 -2.67 -6.68 -4.88
C ALA A 93 -4.17 -6.77 -5.14
N ALA A 94 -4.81 -5.66 -5.55
CA ALA A 94 -6.24 -5.67 -5.87
C ALA A 94 -6.58 -6.60 -7.04
N LEU A 95 -5.75 -6.66 -8.10
CA LEU A 95 -5.92 -7.63 -9.19
C LEU A 95 -5.75 -9.07 -8.70
N HIS A 96 -4.69 -9.33 -7.92
CA HIS A 96 -4.43 -10.65 -7.37
C HIS A 96 -5.57 -11.16 -6.47
N MET A 97 -6.15 -10.29 -5.64
CA MET A 97 -7.21 -10.68 -4.70
C MET A 97 -8.57 -10.84 -5.40
N ILE A 98 -8.84 -10.11 -6.48
CA ILE A 98 -10.12 -10.20 -7.19
C ILE A 98 -10.16 -11.32 -8.23
N GLU A 99 -9.01 -11.72 -8.79
CA GLU A 99 -8.90 -12.75 -9.82
C GLU A 99 -9.57 -14.08 -9.41
N PRO A 100 -9.34 -14.65 -8.20
CA PRO A 100 -10.04 -15.86 -7.75
C PRO A 100 -11.56 -15.70 -7.65
N CYS A 101 -12.04 -14.46 -7.50
CA CYS A 101 -13.46 -14.13 -7.43
C CYS A 101 -14.07 -13.80 -8.80
N ALA A 102 -13.29 -13.82 -9.89
CA ALA A 102 -13.70 -13.41 -11.23
C ALA A 102 -14.21 -14.55 -12.12
N ASP A 103 -14.20 -15.80 -11.63
CA ASP A 103 -14.79 -16.99 -12.27
C ASP A 103 -16.26 -17.40 -11.89
N PRO A 104 -17.07 -16.62 -11.13
CA PRO A 104 -18.46 -16.97 -10.85
C PRO A 104 -19.39 -16.88 -12.08
N PRO A 105 -20.55 -17.57 -12.05
CA PRO A 105 -21.57 -17.50 -13.11
C PRO A 105 -22.22 -16.12 -13.27
N ARG A 106 -21.89 -15.14 -12.41
CA ARG A 106 -22.47 -13.80 -12.39
C ARG A 106 -21.35 -12.76 -12.42
N ALA A 107 -21.50 -11.75 -13.27
CA ALA A 107 -20.59 -10.61 -13.33
C ALA A 107 -20.45 -9.94 -11.95
N ILE A 108 -19.21 -9.75 -11.52
CA ILE A 108 -18.87 -9.07 -10.27
C ILE A 108 -18.43 -7.62 -10.53
N THR A 109 -18.50 -6.81 -9.48
CA THR A 109 -18.09 -5.40 -9.51
C THR A 109 -17.04 -5.17 -8.43
N LEU A 110 -15.95 -4.47 -8.75
CA LEU A 110 -14.94 -4.09 -7.75
C LEU A 110 -15.05 -2.61 -7.41
N GLY A 111 -15.34 -2.32 -6.13
CA GLY A 111 -15.33 -0.98 -5.59
C GLY A 111 -13.92 -0.55 -5.18
N ALA A 112 -13.42 0.59 -5.67
CA ALA A 112 -12.11 1.11 -5.26
C ALA A 112 -12.08 2.64 -5.14
N ASP A 113 -11.04 3.16 -4.51
CA ASP A 113 -10.87 4.60 -4.33
C ASP A 113 -10.41 5.31 -5.62
N LYS A 114 -10.12 6.61 -5.51
CA LYS A 114 -9.78 7.48 -6.65
C LYS A 114 -8.38 7.22 -7.23
N ALA A 115 -7.45 6.70 -6.43
CA ALA A 115 -6.09 6.38 -6.86
C ALA A 115 -6.05 5.17 -7.80
N TYR A 116 -7.06 4.29 -7.72
CA TYR A 116 -7.22 3.14 -8.62
C TYR A 116 -7.78 3.51 -10.01
N ASP A 117 -8.11 4.78 -10.29
CA ASP A 117 -8.63 5.20 -11.60
C ASP A 117 -7.51 5.26 -12.66
N ALA A 118 -6.74 4.19 -12.83
CA ALA A 118 -5.61 4.10 -13.75
C ALA A 118 -5.98 3.22 -14.94
N GLU A 119 -5.59 3.63 -16.15
CA GLU A 119 -6.03 2.97 -17.38
C GLU A 119 -5.63 1.48 -17.45
N ASP A 120 -4.39 1.18 -17.04
CA ASP A 120 -3.86 -0.17 -16.87
C ASP A 120 -4.79 -1.03 -16.00
N PHE A 121 -5.07 -0.58 -14.79
CA PHE A 121 -5.89 -1.29 -13.82
C PHE A 121 -7.33 -1.48 -14.28
N ILE A 122 -7.93 -0.44 -14.88
CA ILE A 122 -9.28 -0.51 -15.43
C ILE A 122 -9.38 -1.50 -16.59
N ASN A 123 -8.35 -1.58 -17.44
CA ASN A 123 -8.31 -2.52 -18.55
C ASN A 123 -8.15 -3.97 -18.05
N GLU A 124 -7.31 -4.21 -17.04
CA GLU A 124 -7.16 -5.53 -16.44
C GLU A 124 -8.45 -6.02 -15.74
N LEU A 125 -9.16 -5.13 -15.02
CA LEU A 125 -10.45 -5.52 -14.46
C LEU A 125 -11.45 -5.96 -15.54
N ARG A 126 -11.45 -5.27 -16.69
CA ARG A 126 -12.33 -5.62 -17.81
C ARG A 126 -11.92 -6.92 -18.49
N SER A 127 -10.62 -7.21 -18.61
CA SER A 127 -10.14 -8.48 -19.18
C SER A 127 -10.61 -9.67 -18.34
N MET A 128 -10.65 -9.50 -17.01
CA MET A 128 -11.22 -10.45 -16.04
C MET A 128 -12.77 -10.40 -15.95
N LYS A 129 -13.46 -9.65 -16.81
CA LYS A 129 -14.93 -9.45 -16.77
C LYS A 129 -15.44 -8.85 -15.45
N VAL A 130 -14.60 -8.15 -14.70
CA VAL A 130 -14.94 -7.41 -13.49
C VAL A 130 -15.33 -5.98 -13.86
N THR A 131 -16.51 -5.53 -13.42
CA THR A 131 -16.94 -4.16 -13.66
C THR A 131 -16.29 -3.19 -12.66
N PRO A 132 -15.52 -2.18 -13.12
CA PRO A 132 -14.74 -1.32 -12.23
C PRO A 132 -15.61 -0.23 -11.61
N HIS A 133 -16.10 -0.43 -10.39
CA HIS A 133 -16.74 0.62 -9.58
C HIS A 133 -15.69 1.48 -8.85
N VAL A 134 -14.80 2.09 -9.62
CA VAL A 134 -13.71 2.93 -9.12
C VAL A 134 -14.19 4.39 -8.98
N ALA A 135 -13.75 5.12 -7.97
CA ALA A 135 -14.07 6.54 -7.88
C ALA A 135 -13.40 7.35 -9.01
N GLN A 136 -14.16 8.10 -9.80
CA GLN A 136 -13.59 8.90 -10.88
C GLN A 136 -12.57 9.94 -10.40
N ASN A 137 -11.45 10.02 -11.11
CA ASN A 137 -10.43 11.04 -10.95
C ASN A 137 -10.42 12.01 -12.13
N THR A 138 -11.10 13.13 -11.94
CA THR A 138 -11.25 14.19 -12.94
C THR A 138 -10.39 15.43 -12.64
N ASN A 139 -9.43 15.34 -11.72
CA ASN A 139 -8.60 16.48 -11.35
C ASN A 139 -7.43 16.60 -12.33
N GLY A 140 -7.50 17.56 -13.25
CA GLY A 140 -6.43 17.82 -14.22
C GLY A 140 -6.26 16.73 -15.28
N ARG A 141 -7.20 15.79 -15.39
CA ARG A 141 -7.22 14.73 -16.41
C ARG A 141 -8.62 14.13 -16.60
N ARG A 142 -8.78 13.31 -17.63
CA ARG A 142 -9.98 12.48 -17.84
C ARG A 142 -9.88 11.17 -17.04
N SER A 143 -11.00 10.71 -16.50
CA SER A 143 -11.11 9.42 -15.80
C SER A 143 -11.00 8.24 -16.78
N ALA A 144 -10.46 7.11 -16.32
CA ALA A 144 -10.36 5.87 -17.12
C ALA A 144 -11.69 5.10 -17.19
N ILE A 145 -12.66 5.45 -16.34
CA ILE A 145 -14.05 4.98 -16.44
C ILE A 145 -14.97 6.07 -16.98
N ASP A 146 -15.97 5.64 -17.74
CA ASP A 146 -16.93 6.51 -18.40
C ASP A 146 -18.38 6.16 -18.00
N ARG A 147 -19.34 6.80 -18.67
CA ARG A 147 -20.78 6.66 -18.39
C ARG A 147 -21.28 5.23 -18.50
N ARG A 148 -20.60 4.32 -19.22
CA ARG A 148 -20.95 2.89 -19.27
C ARG A 148 -20.95 2.26 -17.89
N THR A 149 -20.06 2.71 -17.00
CA THR A 149 -19.96 2.25 -15.61
C THR A 149 -20.84 3.13 -14.73
N THR A 150 -20.67 4.46 -14.82
CA THR A 150 -21.18 5.37 -13.78
C THR A 150 -22.68 5.65 -13.86
N ARG A 151 -23.34 5.33 -14.98
CA ARG A 151 -24.80 5.54 -15.15
C ARG A 151 -25.67 4.58 -14.33
N HIS A 152 -25.12 3.46 -13.88
CA HIS A 152 -25.89 2.40 -13.21
C HIS A 152 -26.05 2.70 -11.72
N GLY A 153 -27.26 2.49 -11.17
CA GLY A 153 -27.51 2.71 -9.73
C GLY A 153 -26.58 1.88 -8.81
N GLY A 154 -26.16 0.70 -9.28
CA GLY A 154 -25.18 -0.15 -8.57
C GLY A 154 -23.82 0.52 -8.35
N TYR A 155 -23.38 1.39 -9.26
CA TYR A 155 -22.16 2.18 -9.09
C TYR A 155 -22.29 3.11 -7.88
N ALA A 156 -23.39 3.86 -7.79
CA ALA A 156 -23.63 4.77 -6.67
C ALA A 156 -23.71 4.04 -5.32
N VAL A 157 -24.33 2.86 -5.28
CA VAL A 157 -24.39 2.00 -4.08
C VAL A 157 -23.00 1.51 -3.70
N SER A 158 -22.23 1.00 -4.66
CA SER A 158 -20.85 0.53 -4.45
C SER A 158 -19.95 1.64 -3.90
N GLN A 159 -20.07 2.87 -4.40
CA GLN A 159 -19.29 4.01 -3.91
C GLN A 159 -19.61 4.40 -2.46
N ARG A 160 -20.83 4.13 -1.98
CA ARG A 160 -21.20 4.35 -0.58
C ARG A 160 -20.67 3.23 0.30
N ILE A 161 -20.89 1.97 -0.10
CA ILE A 161 -20.55 0.80 0.71
C ILE A 161 -19.04 0.60 0.81
N ARG A 162 -18.27 0.83 -0.25
CA ARG A 162 -16.80 0.60 -0.24
C ARG A 162 -16.08 1.29 0.92
N LYS A 163 -16.64 2.38 1.45
CA LYS A 163 -16.07 3.12 2.58
C LYS A 163 -16.06 2.30 3.88
N ARG A 164 -16.91 1.28 4.01
CA ARG A 164 -16.95 0.39 5.18
C ARG A 164 -15.65 -0.39 5.39
N ILE A 165 -14.85 -0.59 4.34
CA ILE A 165 -13.55 -1.25 4.49
C ILE A 165 -12.61 -0.48 5.44
N GLU A 166 -12.80 0.84 5.56
CA GLU A 166 -12.04 1.68 6.49
C GLU A 166 -12.38 1.37 7.95
N GLU A 167 -13.57 0.85 8.26
CA GLU A 167 -13.94 0.40 9.60
C GLU A 167 -13.11 -0.84 9.98
N ALA A 168 -12.94 -1.78 9.04
CA ALA A 168 -12.09 -2.95 9.22
C ALA A 168 -10.62 -2.56 9.38
N PHE A 169 -10.10 -1.67 8.51
CA PHE A 169 -8.74 -1.16 8.67
C PHE A 169 -8.55 -0.36 9.96
N GLY A 170 -9.58 0.35 10.42
CA GLY A 170 -9.61 1.02 11.71
C GLY A 170 -9.44 0.03 12.85
N TRP A 171 -10.26 -1.02 12.88
CA TRP A 171 -10.19 -2.08 13.89
C TRP A 171 -8.85 -2.81 13.89
N ILE A 172 -8.32 -3.16 12.71
CA ILE A 172 -7.01 -3.82 12.57
C ILE A 172 -5.88 -2.97 13.19
N LYS A 173 -5.93 -1.66 12.98
CA LYS A 173 -4.92 -0.74 13.53
C LYS A 173 -5.05 -0.58 15.03
N THR A 174 -6.26 -0.29 15.51
CA THR A 174 -6.48 0.16 16.89
C THR A 174 -6.72 -0.97 17.88
N VAL A 175 -7.47 -2.00 17.48
CA VAL A 175 -7.85 -3.12 18.35
C VAL A 175 -6.90 -4.30 18.16
N ALA A 176 -6.60 -4.70 16.92
CA ALA A 176 -5.68 -5.82 16.66
C ALA A 176 -4.20 -5.43 16.81
N GLY A 177 -3.90 -4.14 17.05
CA GLY A 177 -2.54 -3.66 17.31
C GLY A 177 -1.59 -3.69 16.11
N GLN A 178 -2.11 -3.80 14.88
CA GLN A 178 -1.31 -3.93 13.66
C GLN A 178 -0.88 -2.58 13.06
N GLU A 179 -1.16 -1.45 13.74
CA GLU A 179 -0.66 -0.14 13.29
C GLU A 179 0.88 -0.09 13.28
N LYS A 180 1.54 -0.77 14.23
CA LYS A 180 2.99 -0.87 14.33
C LYS A 180 3.41 -2.30 14.66
N THR A 181 3.65 -3.11 13.62
CA THR A 181 4.13 -4.48 13.82
C THR A 181 5.49 -4.50 14.53
N LYS A 182 5.62 -5.42 15.50
CA LYS A 182 6.87 -5.73 16.21
C LYS A 182 7.67 -6.85 15.52
N LEU A 183 7.12 -7.42 14.45
CA LEU A 183 7.72 -8.49 13.68
C LEU A 183 8.65 -7.92 12.59
N ARG A 184 9.58 -8.75 12.13
CA ARG A 184 10.61 -8.41 11.13
C ARG A 184 10.61 -9.45 10.03
N GLY A 185 10.80 -9.02 8.79
CA GLY A 185 10.75 -9.87 7.61
C GLY A 185 9.33 -10.14 7.14
N HIS A 186 9.14 -10.16 5.81
CA HIS A 186 7.84 -10.32 5.16
C HIS A 186 7.05 -11.54 5.66
N ALA A 187 7.71 -12.70 5.75
CA ALA A 187 7.07 -13.96 6.16
C ALA A 187 6.48 -13.95 7.58
N ARG A 188 7.02 -13.11 8.49
CA ARG A 188 6.52 -13.01 9.87
C ARG A 188 5.46 -11.93 10.02
N VAL A 189 5.42 -10.96 9.10
CA VAL A 189 4.44 -9.86 9.15
C VAL A 189 3.17 -10.25 8.40
N ARG A 190 3.26 -11.15 7.42
CA ARG A 190 2.14 -11.65 6.61
C ARG A 190 1.09 -12.37 7.45
#